data_AF-A0A947P0H9-F1
#
_entry.id   AF-A0A947P0H9-F1
#
_cell.length_a   1.000
_cell.length_b   1.000
_cell.length_c   1.000
_cell.angle_alpha   90.00
_cell.angle_beta   90.00
_cell.angle_gamma   90.00
#
_symmetry.space_group_name_H-M   'P 1'
#
loop_
_entity.id
_entity.type
_entity.pdbx_description
1 polymer ?
#
loop_
_entity_poly.entity_id
_entity_poly.type
_entity_poly.pdbx_seq_one_letter_code
_entity_poly.pdbx_strand_id
1 'polypeptide(L)'
;MQAAEQARGTMPMWVAAEHLKGNAHILANQTNETGKEFATWFSVPELNHHLMEGLSFPKEMKKMLMFVLFDSDLYYKRNRVRMKLTKEVIEKNKVKTGVVKVVGKNKAEQVFGMLAWGGYFSLYMAMLNEIDPSLIPWVDY
;
A
#
# COMPACT_ATOMS: atom_id res chain seq x y z
N MET A 1 -5.70 -12.03 4.49
CA MET A 1 -5.73 -12.28 5.95
C MET A 1 -4.42 -11.91 6.63
N GLN A 2 -3.29 -12.59 6.39
CA GLN A 2 -2.01 -12.25 7.07
C GLN A 2 -1.55 -10.80 6.88
N ALA A 3 -1.70 -10.23 5.67
CA ALA A 3 -1.34 -8.84 5.41
C ALA A 3 -2.20 -7.83 6.19
N ALA A 4 -3.50 -8.09 6.37
CA ALA A 4 -4.42 -7.24 7.13
C ALA A 4 -4.07 -7.28 8.63
N GLU A 5 -3.81 -8.46 9.18
CA GLU A 5 -3.33 -8.62 10.57
C GLU A 5 -2.01 -7.87 10.81
N GLN A 6 -1.09 -7.90 9.84
CA GLN A 6 0.15 -7.13 9.93
C GLN A 6 -0.07 -5.63 9.84
N ALA A 7 -1.06 -5.17 9.08
CA ALA A 7 -1.38 -3.76 8.90
C ALA A 7 -2.22 -3.18 10.05
N ARG A 8 -2.89 -4.03 10.84
CA ARG A 8 -3.75 -3.60 11.95
C ARG A 8 -3.03 -2.66 12.91
N GLY A 9 -3.62 -1.49 13.15
CA GLY A 9 -3.08 -0.46 14.04
C GLY A 9 -1.91 0.32 13.44
N THR A 10 -1.76 0.26 12.11
CA THR A 10 -0.80 1.08 11.35
C THR A 10 -1.54 1.94 10.33
N MET A 11 -0.82 2.81 9.63
CA MET A 11 -1.29 3.56 8.48
C MET A 11 -0.59 2.96 7.26
N PRO A 12 -1.31 2.16 6.45
CA PRO A 12 -0.75 1.55 5.26
C PRO A 12 -0.36 2.61 4.22
N MET A 13 0.87 2.49 3.72
CA MET A 13 1.42 3.32 2.65
C MET A 13 1.64 2.43 1.42
N TRP A 14 0.70 2.45 0.48
CA TRP A 14 0.72 1.57 -0.69
C TRP A 14 1.71 2.07 -1.74
N VAL A 15 2.68 1.25 -2.12
CA VAL A 15 3.72 1.65 -3.08
C VAL A 15 3.68 0.76 -4.31
N ALA A 16 3.49 1.37 -5.48
CA ALA A 16 3.48 0.67 -6.76
C ALA A 16 4.21 1.46 -7.85
N ALA A 17 4.42 0.83 -9.00
CA ALA A 17 4.95 1.47 -10.20
C ALA A 17 4.09 1.16 -11.44
N GLU A 18 4.34 1.91 -12.51
CA GLU A 18 3.86 1.62 -13.86
C GLU A 18 2.36 1.26 -13.95
N HIS A 19 2.02 0.07 -14.45
CA HIS A 19 0.64 -0.37 -14.68
C HIS A 19 -0.17 -0.58 -13.40
N LEU A 20 0.47 -0.61 -12.23
CA LEU A 20 -0.18 -0.82 -10.94
C LEU A 20 -0.39 0.48 -10.13
N LYS A 21 0.01 1.64 -10.66
CA LYS A 21 -0.22 2.93 -9.96
C LYS A 21 -1.70 3.17 -9.69
N GLY A 22 -2.55 2.94 -10.69
CA GLY A 22 -4.01 3.09 -10.55
C GLY A 22 -4.58 2.18 -9.46
N ASN A 23 -4.09 0.94 -9.38
CA ASN A 23 -4.49 0.00 -8.33
C ASN A 23 -4.05 0.45 -6.93
N ALA A 24 -2.85 1.01 -6.77
CA ALA A 24 -2.40 1.51 -5.47
C ALA A 24 -3.27 2.68 -4.99
N HIS A 25 -3.67 3.55 -5.91
CA HIS A 25 -4.63 4.62 -5.62
C HIS A 25 -5.99 4.06 -5.20
N ILE A 26 -6.57 3.15 -5.99
CA ILE A 26 -7.86 2.52 -5.66
C ILE A 26 -7.80 1.82 -4.31
N LEU A 27 -6.70 1.12 -4.01
CA LEU A 27 -6.51 0.44 -2.73
C LEU A 27 -6.43 1.42 -1.57
N ALA A 28 -5.76 2.57 -1.73
CA ALA A 28 -5.82 3.62 -0.72
C ALA A 28 -7.27 4.04 -0.45
N ASN A 29 -8.04 4.33 -1.50
CA ASN A 29 -9.44 4.73 -1.35
C ASN A 29 -10.26 3.65 -0.66
N GLN A 30 -10.16 2.38 -1.08
CA GLN A 30 -10.85 1.26 -0.46
C GLN A 30 -10.45 1.05 1.01
N THR A 31 -9.18 1.27 1.36
CA THR A 31 -8.73 1.16 2.75
C THR A 31 -9.37 2.24 3.63
N ASN A 32 -9.46 3.47 3.11
CA ASN A 32 -10.12 4.59 3.82
C ASN A 32 -11.65 4.42 3.87
N GLU A 33 -12.29 4.12 2.73
CA GLU A 33 -13.74 4.07 2.61
C GLU A 33 -14.34 2.79 3.17
N THR A 34 -13.75 1.63 2.91
CA THR A 34 -14.28 0.33 3.36
C THR A 34 -13.64 -0.10 4.67
N GLY A 35 -12.30 -0.09 4.74
CA GLY A 35 -11.55 -0.52 5.93
C GLY A 35 -11.59 0.48 7.09
N LYS A 36 -12.03 1.71 6.84
CA LYS A 36 -12.05 2.86 7.78
C LYS A 36 -10.71 3.07 8.49
N GLU A 37 -9.62 2.80 7.77
CA GLU A 37 -8.27 3.01 8.25
C GLU A 37 -7.57 4.02 7.33
N PHE A 38 -6.85 4.97 7.93
CA PHE A 38 -6.14 5.97 7.14
C PHE A 38 -5.04 5.31 6.33
N ALA A 39 -5.13 5.45 5.01
CA ALA A 39 -4.13 4.96 4.08
C ALA A 39 -3.87 5.97 2.97
N THR A 40 -2.67 5.91 2.42
CA THR A 40 -2.32 6.67 1.22
C THR A 40 -1.46 5.81 0.30
N TRP A 41 -1.14 6.34 -0.87
CA TRP A 41 -0.35 5.63 -1.86
C TRP A 41 0.73 6.52 -2.46
N PHE A 42 1.78 5.88 -2.95
CA PHE A 42 2.89 6.53 -3.60
C PHE A 42 3.34 5.73 -4.83
N SER A 43 3.87 6.45 -5.83
CA SER A 43 4.38 5.81 -7.04
C SER A 43 5.90 5.87 -7.14
N VAL A 44 6.53 4.79 -7.60
CA VAL A 44 7.94 4.82 -8.04
C VAL A 44 8.00 5.25 -9.51
N PRO A 45 8.91 6.16 -9.90
CA PRO A 45 9.99 6.73 -9.10
C PRO A 45 9.66 7.99 -8.29
N GLU A 46 8.45 8.53 -8.40
CA GLU A 46 8.11 9.85 -7.83
C GLU A 46 8.46 9.98 -6.34
N LEU A 47 8.06 8.98 -5.55
CA LEU A 47 8.33 8.97 -4.11
C LEU A 47 9.84 9.00 -3.78
N ASN A 48 10.70 8.54 -4.70
CA ASN A 48 12.14 8.57 -4.51
C ASN A 48 12.73 9.97 -4.63
N HIS A 49 12.01 10.94 -5.21
CA HIS A 49 12.48 12.32 -5.37
C HIS A 49 12.31 13.16 -4.11
N HIS A 50 11.37 12.81 -3.22
CA HIS A 50 11.03 13.68 -2.08
C HIS A 50 10.65 12.91 -0.80
N LEU A 51 9.89 11.83 -0.88
CA LEU A 51 9.29 11.18 0.29
C LEU A 51 10.34 10.50 1.19
N MET A 52 11.43 10.01 0.60
CA MET A 52 12.47 9.29 1.33
C MET A 52 13.13 10.15 2.42
N GLU A 53 13.34 11.44 2.14
CA GLU A 53 13.87 12.40 3.12
C GLU A 53 12.86 12.69 4.23
N GLY A 54 11.57 12.71 3.88
CA GLY A 54 10.45 12.92 4.80
C GLY A 54 10.28 11.83 5.85
N LEU A 55 10.96 10.68 5.73
CA LEU A 55 10.95 9.63 6.75
C LEU A 55 11.75 9.99 8.01
N SER A 56 12.45 11.12 8.03
CA SER A 56 13.29 11.53 9.14
C SER A 56 12.48 11.99 10.37
N PHE A 57 11.44 12.80 10.15
CA PHE A 57 10.62 13.43 11.20
C PHE A 57 9.16 13.59 10.78
N PRO A 58 8.21 13.63 11.74
CA PRO A 58 8.41 13.40 13.18
C PRO A 58 8.69 11.91 13.48
N LYS A 59 9.51 11.63 14.51
CA LYS A 59 10.04 10.27 14.76
C LYS A 59 8.96 9.29 15.18
N GLU A 60 7.92 9.80 15.84
CA GLU A 60 6.79 9.05 16.40
C GLU A 60 5.99 8.37 15.29
N MET A 61 5.89 9.00 14.11
CA MET A 61 5.17 8.47 12.96
C MET A 61 5.70 7.11 12.50
N LYS A 62 7.00 6.84 12.68
CA LYS A 62 7.63 5.58 12.25
C LYS A 62 6.98 4.34 12.86
N LYS A 63 6.41 4.47 14.06
CA LYS A 63 5.70 3.38 14.76
C LYS A 63 4.32 3.09 14.17
N MET A 64 3.71 4.10 13.55
CA MET A 64 2.38 3.99 12.96
C MET A 64 2.44 3.71 11.46
N LEU A 65 3.54 3.99 10.76
CA LEU A 65 3.63 3.77 9.32
C LEU A 65 3.95 2.30 8.98
N MET A 66 3.27 1.76 7.96
CA MET A 66 3.66 0.52 7.31
C MET A 66 3.66 0.69 5.79
N PHE A 67 4.83 0.61 5.16
CA PHE A 67 4.93 0.63 3.70
C PHE A 67 4.71 -0.75 3.12
N VAL A 68 3.81 -0.87 2.15
CA VAL A 68 3.57 -2.13 1.44
C VAL A 68 3.89 -1.93 -0.04
N LEU A 69 4.95 -2.60 -0.49
CA LEU A 69 5.46 -2.50 -1.85
C LEU A 69 4.91 -3.62 -2.72
N PHE A 70 4.26 -3.28 -3.83
CA PHE A 70 3.78 -4.25 -4.82
C PHE A 70 4.90 -4.60 -5.79
N ASP A 71 5.41 -5.83 -5.71
CA ASP A 71 6.49 -6.30 -6.58
C ASP A 71 5.93 -7.00 -7.81
N SER A 72 6.37 -6.56 -8.99
CA SER A 72 5.94 -7.11 -10.27
C SER A 72 7.13 -7.43 -11.15
N ASP A 73 7.15 -8.67 -11.63
CA ASP A 73 8.11 -9.14 -12.64
C ASP A 73 7.93 -8.41 -13.99
N LEU A 74 6.80 -7.73 -14.21
CA LEU A 74 6.45 -6.99 -15.44
C LEU A 74 6.83 -5.50 -15.40
N TYR A 75 7.35 -5.00 -14.28
CA TYR A 75 7.92 -3.65 -14.24
C TYR A 75 9.19 -3.56 -15.09
N TYR A 76 9.48 -2.37 -15.62
CA TYR A 76 10.76 -2.08 -16.24
C TYR A 76 11.91 -2.36 -15.25
N LYS A 77 13.02 -2.91 -15.77
CA LYS A 77 14.21 -3.27 -14.97
C LYS A 77 14.63 -2.15 -14.00
N ARG A 78 14.62 -0.89 -14.45
CA ARG A 78 14.94 0.29 -13.64
C ARG A 78 14.04 0.45 -12.41
N ASN A 79 12.74 0.23 -12.57
CA ASN A 79 11.79 0.40 -11.48
C ASN A 79 11.84 -0.78 -10.51
N ARG A 80 12.14 -2.00 -10.96
CA ARG A 80 12.41 -3.13 -10.05
C ARG A 80 13.61 -2.86 -9.14
N VAL A 81 14.69 -2.29 -9.68
CA VAL A 81 15.85 -1.88 -8.88
C VAL A 81 15.46 -0.79 -7.89
N ARG A 82 14.71 0.24 -8.34
CA ARG A 82 14.24 1.31 -7.45
C ARG A 82 13.30 0.81 -6.36
N MET A 83 12.41 -0.13 -6.63
CA MET A 83 11.54 -0.73 -5.61
C MET A 83 12.37 -1.40 -4.50
N LYS A 84 13.43 -2.13 -4.87
CA LYS A 84 14.36 -2.73 -3.89
C LYS A 84 15.08 -1.66 -3.06
N LEU A 85 15.67 -0.65 -3.71
CA LEU A 85 16.36 0.45 -3.01
C LEU A 85 15.40 1.25 -2.12
N THR A 86 14.18 1.49 -2.58
CA THR A 86 13.11 2.14 -1.79
C THR A 86 12.86 1.38 -0.51
N LYS A 87 12.66 0.06 -0.61
CA LYS A 87 12.47 -0.80 0.57
C LYS A 87 13.63 -0.69 1.54
N GLU A 88 14.87 -0.79 1.05
CA GLU A 88 16.07 -0.67 1.89
C GLU A 88 16.14 0.67 2.63
N VAL A 89 15.79 1.78 1.96
CA VAL A 89 15.78 3.12 2.58
C VAL A 89 14.70 3.23 3.67
N ILE A 90 13.51 2.67 3.43
CA ILE A 90 12.43 2.64 4.43
C ILE A 90 12.85 1.80 5.65
N GLU A 91 13.44 0.62 5.42
CA GLU A 91 13.94 -0.27 6.49
C GLU A 91 15.08 0.39 7.29
N LYS A 92 16.02 1.07 6.63
CA LYS A 92 17.08 1.86 7.30
C LYS A 92 16.50 2.96 8.19
N ASN A 93 15.34 3.50 7.82
CA ASN A 93 14.61 4.47 8.62
C ASN A 93 13.78 3.86 9.77
N LYS A 94 13.85 2.53 9.96
CA LYS A 94 13.14 1.76 11.00
C LYS A 94 11.62 1.85 10.88
N VAL A 95 11.11 1.98 9.66
CA VAL A 95 9.68 1.94 9.36
C VAL A 95 9.31 0.51 8.93
N LYS A 96 8.14 0.03 9.36
CA LYS A 96 7.67 -1.32 9.01
C LYS A 96 7.45 -1.43 7.50
N THR A 97 7.90 -2.53 6.90
CA THR A 97 7.72 -2.78 5.46
C THR A 97 7.16 -4.17 5.19
N GLY A 98 6.26 -4.26 4.21
CA GLY A 98 5.79 -5.50 3.61
C GLY A 98 6.01 -5.49 2.09
N VAL A 99 6.08 -6.68 1.49
CA VAL A 99 6.13 -6.85 0.04
C VAL A 99 5.03 -7.80 -0.39
N VAL A 100 4.26 -7.40 -1.39
CA VAL A 100 3.24 -8.24 -2.02
C VAL A 100 3.69 -8.53 -3.44
N LYS A 101 4.06 -9.78 -3.71
CA LYS A 101 4.36 -10.22 -5.07
C LYS A 101 3.06 -10.34 -5.86
N VAL A 102 2.94 -9.58 -6.93
CA VAL A 102 1.75 -9.59 -7.79
C VAL A 102 1.84 -10.75 -8.78
N VAL A 103 0.78 -11.54 -8.85
CA VAL A 103 0.67 -12.72 -9.72
C VAL A 103 -0.10 -12.36 -10.99
N GLY A 104 0.34 -12.90 -12.13
CA GLY A 104 -0.30 -12.69 -13.43
C GLY A 104 0.73 -12.76 -14.57
N LYS A 105 0.32 -13.29 -15.71
CA LYS A 105 1.18 -13.49 -16.91
C LYS A 105 1.34 -12.21 -17.72
N ASN A 106 0.41 -11.27 -17.59
CA ASN A 106 0.42 -9.99 -18.28
C ASN A 106 -0.05 -8.85 -17.35
N LYS A 107 0.05 -7.61 -17.83
CA LYS A 107 -0.26 -6.41 -17.05
C LYS A 107 -1.72 -6.37 -16.60
N ALA A 108 -2.66 -6.78 -17.47
CA ALA A 108 -4.07 -6.78 -17.15
C ALA A 108 -4.40 -7.79 -16.03
N GLU A 109 -3.87 -9.02 -16.11
CA GLU A 109 -4.04 -10.01 -15.05
C GLU A 109 -3.51 -9.50 -13.70
N GLN A 110 -2.36 -8.85 -13.68
CA GLN A 110 -1.81 -8.27 -12.45
C GLN A 110 -2.66 -7.11 -11.91
N VAL A 111 -3.21 -6.26 -12.78
CA VAL A 111 -4.14 -5.19 -12.40
C VAL A 111 -5.38 -5.78 -11.74
N PHE A 112 -6.04 -6.76 -12.36
CA PHE A 112 -7.23 -7.37 -11.77
C PHE A 112 -6.92 -8.16 -10.49
N GLY A 113 -5.78 -8.87 -10.45
CA GLY A 113 -5.33 -9.60 -9.28
C GLY A 113 -5.08 -8.67 -8.08
N MET A 114 -4.37 -7.57 -8.29
CA MET A 114 -4.14 -6.57 -7.24
C MET A 114 -5.42 -5.88 -6.80
N LEU A 115 -6.35 -5.60 -7.72
CA LEU A 115 -7.66 -5.02 -7.40
C LEU A 115 -8.47 -5.95 -6.49
N ALA A 116 -8.59 -7.23 -6.86
CA ALA A 116 -9.29 -8.22 -6.04
C ALA A 116 -8.63 -8.39 -4.66
N TRP A 117 -7.30 -8.52 -4.64
CA TRP A 117 -6.53 -8.60 -3.40
C TRP A 117 -6.78 -7.39 -2.48
N GLY A 118 -6.81 -6.18 -3.05
CA GLY A 118 -7.05 -4.94 -2.33
C GLY A 118 -8.45 -4.83 -1.74
N GLY A 119 -9.47 -5.27 -2.49
CA GLY A 119 -10.84 -5.35 -2.00
C GLY A 119 -10.96 -6.29 -0.80
N TYR A 120 -10.38 -7.49 -0.89
CA TYR A 120 -10.34 -8.42 0.24
C TYR A 120 -9.55 -7.85 1.43
N PHE A 121 -8.40 -7.22 1.18
CA PHE A 121 -7.61 -6.58 2.24
C PHE A 121 -8.48 -5.58 3.02
N SER A 122 -9.16 -4.67 2.32
CA SER A 122 -9.97 -3.61 2.95
C SER A 122 -11.18 -4.18 3.69
N LEU A 123 -11.83 -5.21 3.14
CA LEU A 123 -12.90 -5.95 3.82
C LEU A 123 -12.40 -6.60 5.12
N TYR A 124 -11.24 -7.25 5.09
CA TYR A 124 -10.66 -7.86 6.30
C TYR A 124 -10.27 -6.82 7.34
N MET A 125 -9.76 -5.65 6.94
CA MET A 125 -9.48 -4.56 7.89
C MET A 125 -10.74 -4.12 8.64
N ALA A 126 -11.87 -3.97 7.93
CA ALA A 126 -13.15 -3.65 8.56
C ALA A 126 -13.58 -4.74 9.55
N MET A 127 -13.45 -6.01 9.18
CA MET A 127 -13.76 -7.13 10.08
C MET A 127 -12.88 -7.14 11.33
N LEU A 128 -11.57 -6.91 11.19
CA LEU A 128 -10.63 -6.86 12.32
C LEU A 128 -10.88 -5.68 13.27
N ASN A 129 -11.47 -4.60 12.75
CA ASN A 129 -11.85 -3.43 13.53
C ASN A 129 -13.31 -3.50 14.01
N GLU A 130 -14.03 -4.60 13.77
CA GLU A 130 -15.42 -4.83 14.19
C GLU A 130 -16.39 -3.73 13.70
N ILE A 131 -16.18 -3.26 12.47
CA ILE A 131 -16.99 -2.22 11.83
C ILE A 131 -17.71 -2.73 10.58
N ASP A 132 -18.82 -2.08 10.23
CA ASP A 132 -19.54 -2.37 8.99
C ASP A 132 -18.81 -1.75 7.78
N PRO A 133 -18.29 -2.58 6.84
CA PRO A 133 -17.58 -2.10 5.66
C PRO A 133 -18.45 -1.32 4.67
N SER A 134 -19.78 -1.50 4.71
CA SER A 134 -20.73 -0.91 3.75
C SER A 134 -21.16 0.52 4.08
N LEU A 135 -21.00 0.95 5.34
CA LEU A 135 -21.43 2.27 5.78
C LEU A 135 -20.42 3.35 5.37
N ILE A 136 -20.89 4.43 4.73
CA ILE A 136 -20.05 5.56 4.30
C ILE A 136 -20.66 6.92 4.70
N PRO A 137 -20.97 7.14 6.00
CA PRO A 137 -21.76 8.30 6.46
C PRO A 137 -21.11 9.66 6.15
N TRP A 138 -19.80 9.72 6.00
CA TRP A 138 -19.06 10.95 5.68
C TRP A 138 -18.98 11.24 4.17
N VAL A 139 -19.22 10.22 3.33
CA VAL A 139 -19.29 10.39 1.87
C VAL A 139 -20.68 10.90 1.47
N ASP A 140 -21.71 10.43 2.18
CA ASP A 140 -23.11 10.80 1.95
C ASP A 140 -23.58 12.04 2.75
N TYR A 141 -22.65 12.77 3.38
CA TYR A 141 -22.96 13.91 4.25
C TYR A 141 -23.59 15.10 3.52
#